data_AF-A0A5E4JMF3-F1
#
_entry.id   AF-A0A5E4JMF3-F1
#
_cell.length_a   1.000
_cell.length_b   1.000
_cell.length_c   1.000
_cell.angle_alpha   90.00
_cell.angle_beta   90.00
_cell.angle_gamma   90.00
#
_symmetry.space_group_name_H-M   'P 1'
#
loop_
_entity.id
_entity.type
_entity.pdbx_description
1 polymer ?
#
loop_
_entity_poly.entity_id
_entity_poly.type
_entity_poly.pdbx_seq_one_letter_code
_entity_poly.pdbx_strand_id
1 'polypeptide(L)'
;MSDINDFNREQNELRGNGKKGAILVEADNLAEATHKTIIACYDNGTRIETPKQKPGMSLGYDANITVVVKNPDSEPKVCYPGIHDGAEGVMQYILEVTHGIHNHWKKDAEHPNRWGYTYNERFVEQLPFIFERIKHDWDSRKRITGRDYQFAIWRAGEDIILEQDDPPCWQLGQLRFFQNKEGNFVMNYETDWRSRDLLKAWNENNIGQIELMKLLASKVSNIISQPVELGSYIDHSSSLHLYGLYVDRDNLPKQIEKMKSRGYEDLSCSTNDFFMNVGGKNKKGLMRLVAAQMDAESRGHGLNQPESRLKQLGYDLDKFEYPSEWDSWPKSWDATPDPSKLARVYKPEEALVEAGKILGMSVNDLNIVSESYHKSPDKSSWLLHHEHLMQDDPDEWMR
;
A
#
# COMPACT_ATOMS: atom_id res chain seq x y z
N MET A 1 39.51 -22.96 -5.12
CA MET A 1 39.87 -21.62 -4.61
C MET A 1 40.08 -20.62 -5.75
N SER A 2 40.72 -20.99 -6.87
CA SER A 2 40.76 -20.19 -8.10
C SER A 2 39.36 -19.80 -8.60
N ASP A 3 38.46 -20.77 -8.70
CA ASP A 3 37.17 -20.59 -9.39
C ASP A 3 36.20 -19.68 -8.61
N ILE A 4 36.30 -19.68 -7.28
CA ILE A 4 35.52 -18.77 -6.41
C ILE A 4 36.09 -17.35 -6.49
N ASN A 5 37.41 -17.20 -6.62
CA ASN A 5 38.03 -15.90 -6.79
C ASN A 5 37.70 -15.30 -8.16
N ASP A 6 37.63 -16.11 -9.20
CA ASP A 6 37.24 -15.69 -10.54
C ASP A 6 35.74 -15.33 -10.60
N PHE A 7 34.86 -16.14 -10.00
CA PHE A 7 33.43 -15.81 -9.87
C PHE A 7 33.21 -14.48 -9.13
N ASN A 8 33.86 -14.29 -7.99
CA ASN A 8 33.74 -13.05 -7.21
C ASN A 8 34.26 -11.84 -7.99
N ARG A 9 35.32 -12.02 -8.81
CA ARG A 9 35.85 -10.96 -9.67
C ARG A 9 34.83 -10.55 -10.74
N GLU A 10 34.23 -11.50 -11.43
CA GLU A 10 33.18 -11.24 -12.43
C GLU A 10 31.97 -10.53 -11.80
N GLN A 11 31.51 -10.98 -10.63
CA GLN A 11 30.41 -10.31 -9.93
C GLN A 11 30.78 -8.89 -9.51
N ASN A 12 32.03 -8.64 -9.11
CA ASN A 12 32.46 -7.30 -8.71
C ASN A 12 32.50 -6.32 -9.89
N GLU A 13 32.86 -6.77 -11.09
CA GLU A 13 32.80 -5.95 -12.30
C GLU A 13 31.36 -5.51 -12.63
N LEU A 14 30.36 -6.34 -12.31
CA LEU A 14 28.95 -6.05 -12.54
C LEU A 14 28.38 -4.97 -11.61
N ARG A 15 28.96 -4.75 -10.42
CA ARG A 15 28.46 -3.77 -9.43
C ARG A 15 28.54 -2.32 -9.89
N GLY A 16 29.28 -2.04 -10.96
CA GLY A 16 29.44 -0.70 -11.50
C GLY A 16 30.08 0.26 -10.50
N ASN A 17 29.61 1.51 -10.47
CA ASN A 17 30.21 2.60 -9.70
C ASN A 17 29.54 2.87 -8.34
N GLY A 18 28.64 1.99 -7.89
CA GLY A 18 27.91 2.14 -6.62
C GLY A 18 26.85 3.23 -6.60
N LYS A 19 26.50 3.84 -7.74
CA LYS A 19 25.39 4.80 -7.84
C LYS A 19 24.12 4.10 -8.26
N LYS A 20 23.03 4.35 -7.52
CA LYS A 20 21.70 3.83 -7.82
C LYS A 20 20.96 4.77 -8.78
N GLY A 21 20.47 4.23 -9.89
CA GLY A 21 19.62 4.94 -10.84
C GLY A 21 18.14 4.95 -10.42
N ALA A 22 17.35 5.80 -11.08
CA ALA A 22 15.90 5.83 -10.99
C ALA A 22 15.29 5.54 -12.37
N ILE A 23 14.20 4.77 -12.39
CA ILE A 23 13.51 4.35 -13.61
C ILE A 23 12.04 4.80 -13.51
N LEU A 24 11.54 5.42 -14.57
CA LEU A 24 10.10 5.65 -14.75
C LEU A 24 9.56 4.65 -15.78
N VAL A 25 8.53 3.90 -15.40
CA VAL A 25 7.80 3.02 -16.31
C VAL A 25 6.36 3.52 -16.41
N GLU A 26 5.89 3.72 -17.64
CA GLU A 26 4.48 4.02 -17.92
C GLU A 26 3.85 2.89 -18.74
N ALA A 27 2.65 2.49 -18.34
CA ALA A 27 1.88 1.45 -18.98
C ALA A 27 0.37 1.75 -18.88
N ASP A 28 -0.40 1.14 -19.78
CA ASP A 28 -1.85 1.31 -19.82
C ASP A 28 -2.53 0.45 -18.74
N ASN A 29 -2.21 -0.85 -18.69
CA ASN A 29 -2.78 -1.82 -17.75
C ASN A 29 -1.70 -2.48 -16.87
N LEU A 30 -2.13 -3.21 -15.84
CA LEU A 30 -1.20 -3.82 -14.88
C LEU A 30 -0.29 -4.90 -15.51
N ALA A 31 -0.79 -5.70 -16.47
CA ALA A 31 0.04 -6.75 -17.06
C ALA A 31 1.18 -6.15 -17.92
N GLU A 32 0.89 -5.13 -18.71
CA GLU A 32 1.88 -4.36 -19.44
C GLU A 32 2.89 -3.71 -18.48
N ALA A 33 2.41 -3.11 -17.38
CA ALA A 33 3.25 -2.50 -16.35
C ALA A 33 4.23 -3.52 -15.74
N THR A 34 3.74 -4.69 -15.34
CA THR A 34 4.57 -5.79 -14.83
C THR A 34 5.62 -6.20 -15.86
N HIS A 35 5.20 -6.42 -17.12
CA HIS A 35 6.09 -6.86 -18.19
C HIS A 35 7.22 -5.86 -18.44
N LYS A 36 6.88 -4.58 -18.64
CA LYS A 36 7.85 -3.50 -18.86
C LYS A 36 8.78 -3.33 -17.67
N THR A 37 8.25 -3.40 -16.45
CA THR A 37 9.03 -3.17 -15.23
C THR A 37 10.07 -4.28 -14.99
N ILE A 38 9.69 -5.55 -15.20
CA ILE A 38 10.63 -6.69 -15.13
C ILE A 38 11.79 -6.49 -16.11
N ILE A 39 11.49 -6.16 -17.37
CA ILE A 39 12.53 -5.90 -18.38
C ILE A 39 13.38 -4.70 -18.00
N ALA A 40 12.77 -3.58 -17.57
CA ALA A 40 13.48 -2.36 -17.24
C ALA A 40 14.44 -2.54 -16.05
N CYS A 41 14.00 -3.26 -15.00
CA CYS A 41 14.83 -3.60 -13.86
C CYS A 41 15.97 -4.56 -14.25
N TYR A 42 15.71 -5.55 -15.11
CA TYR A 42 16.77 -6.43 -15.61
C TYR A 42 17.81 -5.68 -16.46
N ASP A 43 17.37 -4.80 -17.35
CA ASP A 43 18.26 -4.11 -18.29
C ASP A 43 19.05 -2.96 -17.64
N ASN A 44 18.46 -2.28 -16.64
CA ASN A 44 19.03 -1.04 -16.08
C ASN A 44 19.22 -1.08 -14.56
N GLY A 45 18.82 -2.15 -13.88
CA GLY A 45 18.98 -2.31 -12.44
C GLY A 45 20.45 -2.44 -12.04
N THR A 46 20.78 -1.86 -10.89
CA THR A 46 22.13 -1.99 -10.32
C THR A 46 22.33 -3.42 -9.84
N ARG A 47 23.48 -4.01 -10.16
CA ARG A 47 23.81 -5.36 -9.70
C ARG A 47 24.30 -5.31 -8.26
N ILE A 48 23.54 -5.92 -7.34
CA ILE A 48 23.79 -5.86 -5.90
C ILE A 48 23.43 -7.16 -5.19
N GLU A 49 24.00 -7.33 -4.00
CA GLU A 49 23.59 -8.33 -3.04
C GLU A 49 22.24 -7.93 -2.45
N THR A 50 21.19 -8.61 -2.89
CA THR A 50 19.84 -8.46 -2.32
C THR A 50 19.77 -9.07 -0.91
N PRO A 51 18.76 -8.75 -0.07
CA PRO A 51 18.70 -9.22 1.33
C PRO A 51 18.79 -10.75 1.53
N LYS A 52 18.48 -11.55 0.51
CA LYS A 52 18.56 -13.03 0.54
C LYS A 52 19.85 -13.60 -0.07
N GLN A 53 20.85 -12.75 -0.33
CA GLN A 53 22.14 -13.15 -0.91
C GLN A 53 22.85 -14.18 -0.04
N LYS A 54 23.47 -15.19 -0.67
CA LYS A 54 24.40 -16.13 -0.01
C LYS A 54 25.70 -16.23 -0.80
N PRO A 55 26.80 -16.69 -0.18
CA PRO A 55 28.05 -16.95 -0.90
C PRO A 55 27.83 -17.86 -2.11
N GLY A 56 28.38 -17.47 -3.26
CA GLY A 56 28.27 -18.23 -4.51
C GLY A 56 26.97 -18.04 -5.30
N MET A 57 26.06 -17.18 -4.84
CA MET A 57 24.88 -16.77 -5.64
C MET A 57 25.24 -15.63 -6.58
N SER A 58 24.59 -15.56 -7.75
CA SER A 58 24.66 -14.39 -8.62
C SER A 58 24.16 -13.13 -7.89
N LEU A 59 24.64 -11.96 -8.29
CA LEU A 59 24.04 -10.68 -7.87
C LEU A 59 22.65 -10.52 -8.47
N GLY A 60 21.73 -9.96 -7.67
CA GLY A 60 20.41 -9.54 -8.15
C GLY A 60 20.47 -8.23 -8.95
N TYR A 61 19.29 -7.70 -9.25
CA TYR A 61 19.07 -6.40 -9.87
C TYR A 61 18.23 -5.57 -8.91
N ASP A 62 18.63 -4.34 -8.64
CA ASP A 62 17.92 -3.43 -7.76
C ASP A 62 17.83 -2.03 -8.37
N ALA A 63 16.66 -1.40 -8.29
CA ALA A 63 16.45 -0.05 -8.77
C ALA A 63 15.44 0.71 -7.91
N ASN A 64 15.55 2.04 -7.91
CA ASN A 64 14.41 2.89 -7.56
C ASN A 64 13.53 2.95 -8.81
N ILE A 65 12.27 2.54 -8.70
CA ILE A 65 11.36 2.52 -9.84
C ILE A 65 10.05 3.19 -9.45
N THR A 66 9.60 4.12 -10.28
CA THR A 66 8.22 4.60 -10.30
C THR A 66 7.47 3.96 -11.46
N VAL A 67 6.36 3.27 -11.18
CA VAL A 67 5.51 2.65 -12.18
C VAL A 67 4.16 3.34 -12.19
N VAL A 68 3.78 3.91 -13.34
CA VAL A 68 2.48 4.54 -13.57
C VAL A 68 1.62 3.60 -14.41
N VAL A 69 0.54 3.11 -13.83
CA VAL A 69 -0.50 2.34 -14.53
C VAL A 69 -1.68 3.29 -14.80
N LYS A 70 -1.90 3.62 -16.07
CA LYS A 70 -2.87 4.67 -16.47
C LYS A 70 -4.31 4.26 -16.23
N ASN A 71 -4.63 3.01 -16.57
CA ASN A 71 -5.95 2.39 -16.48
C ASN A 71 -5.86 1.10 -15.65
N PRO A 72 -5.61 1.16 -14.33
CA PRO A 72 -5.28 0.00 -13.52
C PRO A 72 -6.37 -1.09 -13.48
N ASP A 73 -7.65 -0.71 -13.57
CA ASP A 73 -8.76 -1.69 -13.57
C ASP A 73 -9.04 -2.30 -14.95
N SER A 74 -8.34 -1.88 -16.01
CA SER A 74 -8.45 -2.51 -17.33
C SER A 74 -7.81 -3.91 -17.35
N GLU A 75 -8.24 -4.76 -18.27
CA GLU A 75 -7.61 -6.07 -18.52
C GLU A 75 -6.66 -5.98 -19.73
N PRO A 76 -5.60 -6.80 -19.79
CA PRO A 76 -5.22 -7.84 -18.82
C PRO A 76 -4.49 -7.28 -17.59
N LYS A 77 -4.75 -7.85 -16.40
CA LYS A 77 -3.99 -7.54 -15.17
C LYS A 77 -2.93 -8.58 -14.84
N VAL A 78 -3.15 -9.83 -15.24
CA VAL A 78 -2.27 -10.95 -14.90
C VAL A 78 -1.16 -11.05 -15.92
N CYS A 79 0.08 -11.02 -15.46
CA CYS A 79 1.27 -11.23 -16.29
C CYS A 79 1.92 -12.55 -15.90
N TYR A 80 1.81 -13.59 -16.74
CA TYR A 80 2.28 -14.93 -16.43
C TYR A 80 3.75 -14.99 -15.97
N PRO A 81 4.69 -14.23 -16.57
CA PRO A 81 6.06 -14.16 -16.06
C PRO A 81 6.21 -13.64 -14.63
N GLY A 82 5.28 -12.81 -14.15
CA GLY A 82 5.37 -12.08 -12.88
C GLY A 82 4.35 -12.49 -11.81
N ILE A 83 3.58 -13.56 -12.06
CA ILE A 83 2.60 -14.10 -11.10
C ILE A 83 3.07 -15.48 -10.64
N HIS A 84 3.24 -15.65 -9.34
CA HIS A 84 3.81 -16.88 -8.78
C HIS A 84 2.90 -17.55 -7.75
N ASP A 85 1.88 -16.83 -7.29
CA ASP A 85 0.79 -17.42 -6.52
C ASP A 85 -0.32 -18.00 -7.42
N GLY A 86 -1.11 -18.92 -6.87
CA GLY A 86 -2.30 -19.45 -7.50
C GLY A 86 -3.49 -18.49 -7.37
N ALA A 87 -4.57 -18.79 -8.10
CA ALA A 87 -5.81 -18.01 -8.04
C ALA A 87 -6.39 -17.90 -6.61
N GLU A 88 -6.27 -18.96 -5.82
CA GLU A 88 -6.68 -18.97 -4.40
C GLU A 88 -5.86 -17.97 -3.57
N GLY A 89 -4.53 -18.03 -3.65
CA GLY A 89 -3.65 -17.15 -2.90
C GLY A 89 -3.78 -15.68 -3.31
N VAL A 90 -3.98 -15.40 -4.61
CA VAL A 90 -4.33 -14.05 -5.08
C VAL A 90 -5.66 -13.56 -4.47
N MET A 91 -6.68 -14.42 -4.39
CA MET A 91 -7.95 -14.06 -3.76
C MET A 91 -7.81 -13.84 -2.25
N GLN A 92 -7.04 -14.69 -1.57
CA GLN A 92 -6.70 -14.51 -0.15
C GLN A 92 -6.02 -13.17 0.06
N TYR A 93 -4.98 -12.84 -0.73
CA TYR A 93 -4.26 -11.58 -0.63
C TYR A 93 -5.17 -10.35 -0.88
N ILE A 94 -6.06 -10.42 -1.88
CA ILE A 94 -7.08 -9.37 -2.09
C ILE A 94 -7.88 -9.14 -0.81
N LEU A 95 -8.40 -10.20 -0.20
CA LEU A 95 -9.22 -10.13 1.01
C LEU A 95 -8.42 -9.76 2.25
N GLU A 96 -7.15 -10.15 2.35
CA GLU A 96 -6.25 -9.74 3.42
C GLU A 96 -6.04 -8.24 3.41
N VAL A 97 -5.73 -7.67 2.25
CA VAL A 97 -5.50 -6.22 2.12
C VAL A 97 -6.80 -5.44 2.30
N THR A 98 -7.90 -5.88 1.69
CA THR A 98 -9.16 -5.12 1.67
C THR A 98 -9.99 -5.29 2.94
N HIS A 99 -10.07 -6.50 3.49
CA HIS A 99 -10.97 -6.86 4.59
C HIS A 99 -10.25 -7.36 5.84
N GLY A 100 -8.93 -7.54 5.80
CA GLY A 100 -8.17 -7.95 6.98
C GLY A 100 -8.47 -9.36 7.46
N ILE A 101 -8.82 -10.27 6.54
CA ILE A 101 -9.29 -11.63 6.89
C ILE A 101 -8.30 -12.45 7.72
N HIS A 102 -7.01 -12.10 7.70
CA HIS A 102 -5.96 -12.74 8.47
C HIS A 102 -5.30 -11.79 9.49
N ASN A 103 -5.98 -10.72 9.93
CA ASN A 103 -5.45 -9.85 10.98
C ASN A 103 -5.18 -10.62 12.30
N HIS A 104 -5.88 -11.73 12.54
CA HIS A 104 -5.64 -12.63 13.68
C HIS A 104 -4.42 -13.55 13.50
N TRP A 105 -3.79 -13.57 12.31
CA TRP A 105 -2.52 -14.26 12.06
C TRP A 105 -1.28 -13.42 12.42
N LYS A 106 -1.46 -12.35 13.21
CA LYS A 106 -0.36 -11.59 13.79
C LYS A 106 0.26 -12.35 14.98
N LYS A 107 1.56 -12.17 15.21
CA LYS A 107 2.28 -12.69 16.37
C LYS A 107 1.58 -12.24 17.65
N ASP A 108 1.37 -13.19 18.54
CA ASP A 108 0.95 -12.99 19.92
C ASP A 108 1.79 -13.90 20.84
N ALA A 109 1.56 -13.80 22.15
CA ALA A 109 2.32 -14.59 23.13
C ALA A 109 2.14 -16.11 22.96
N GLU A 110 1.00 -16.55 22.41
CA GLU A 110 0.68 -17.96 22.19
C GLU A 110 1.23 -18.47 20.84
N HIS A 111 1.41 -17.57 19.87
CA HIS A 111 1.80 -17.86 18.50
C HIS A 111 2.97 -16.97 18.03
N PRO A 112 4.18 -17.10 18.60
CA PRO A 112 5.33 -16.24 18.27
C PRO A 112 5.85 -16.41 16.83
N ASN A 113 5.44 -17.47 16.12
CA ASN A 113 5.86 -17.78 14.75
C ASN A 113 4.92 -17.19 13.68
N ARG A 114 3.86 -16.49 14.07
CA ARG A 114 2.92 -15.80 13.17
C ARG A 114 3.55 -14.56 12.52
N TRP A 115 2.79 -13.76 11.77
CA TRP A 115 3.35 -12.58 11.10
C TRP A 115 3.57 -11.39 12.05
N GLY A 116 4.64 -10.62 11.84
CA GLY A 116 4.88 -9.42 12.64
C GLY A 116 3.81 -8.34 12.46
N TYR A 117 3.14 -8.32 11.31
CA TYR A 117 2.11 -7.35 10.93
C TYR A 117 1.20 -7.93 9.83
N THR A 118 0.07 -7.28 9.59
CA THR A 118 -0.67 -7.38 8.33
C THR A 118 -0.80 -5.97 7.75
N TYR A 119 -0.92 -5.80 6.43
CA TYR A 119 -1.07 -4.44 5.89
C TYR A 119 -2.37 -3.78 6.36
N ASN A 120 -3.46 -4.53 6.35
CA ASN A 120 -4.79 -4.00 6.69
C ASN A 120 -4.85 -3.40 8.11
N GLU A 121 -4.31 -4.08 9.14
CA GLU A 121 -4.32 -3.54 10.50
C GLU A 121 -3.58 -2.20 10.61
N ARG A 122 -2.56 -1.98 9.77
CA ARG A 122 -1.74 -0.78 9.83
C ARG A 122 -2.50 0.47 9.39
N PHE A 123 -3.36 0.37 8.37
CA PHE A 123 -4.06 1.52 7.82
C PHE A 123 -5.56 1.61 8.15
N VAL A 124 -6.23 0.49 8.46
CA VAL A 124 -7.71 0.45 8.51
C VAL A 124 -8.30 1.44 9.52
N GLU A 125 -7.63 1.67 10.65
CA GLU A 125 -8.08 2.61 11.68
C GLU A 125 -7.89 4.08 11.29
N GLN A 126 -7.05 4.37 10.29
CA GLN A 126 -6.81 5.73 9.80
C GLN A 126 -7.87 6.16 8.78
N LEU A 127 -8.48 5.20 8.07
CA LEU A 127 -9.43 5.48 6.99
C LEU A 127 -10.66 6.30 7.43
N PRO A 128 -11.30 6.04 8.59
CA PRO A 128 -12.38 6.91 9.08
C PRO A 128 -12.02 8.39 9.16
N PHE A 129 -10.81 8.72 9.66
CA PHE A 129 -10.34 10.12 9.74
C PHE A 129 -10.18 10.75 8.37
N ILE A 130 -9.64 9.99 7.40
CA ILE A 130 -9.47 10.44 6.02
C ILE A 130 -10.83 10.71 5.38
N PHE A 131 -11.79 9.80 5.57
CA PHE A 131 -13.15 9.94 5.05
C PHE A 131 -13.90 11.10 5.68
N GLU A 132 -13.80 11.31 6.99
CA GLU A 132 -14.35 12.49 7.66
C GLU A 132 -13.74 13.78 7.09
N ARG A 133 -12.43 13.79 6.85
CA ARG A 133 -11.76 14.95 6.26
C ARG A 133 -12.21 15.23 4.83
N ILE A 134 -12.34 14.19 3.99
CA ILE A 134 -12.90 14.31 2.63
C ILE A 134 -14.33 14.85 2.68
N LYS A 135 -15.16 14.30 3.57
CA LYS A 135 -16.55 14.76 3.77
C LYS A 135 -16.59 16.24 4.15
N HIS A 136 -15.77 16.65 5.11
CA HIS A 136 -15.67 18.04 5.55
C HIS A 136 -15.27 18.96 4.38
N ASP A 137 -14.24 18.59 3.60
CA ASP A 137 -13.79 19.39 2.47
C ASP A 137 -14.89 19.51 1.38
N TRP A 138 -15.62 18.42 1.14
CA TRP A 138 -16.78 18.43 0.24
C TRP A 138 -17.92 19.31 0.75
N ASP A 139 -18.31 19.17 2.02
CA ASP A 139 -19.43 19.91 2.59
C ASP A 139 -19.14 21.41 2.64
N SER A 140 -17.94 21.78 3.06
CA SER A 140 -17.53 23.18 3.27
C SER A 140 -17.10 23.91 1.99
N ARG A 141 -16.48 23.22 1.03
CA ARG A 141 -15.84 23.85 -0.14
C ARG A 141 -16.32 23.31 -1.48
N LYS A 142 -17.11 22.23 -1.49
CA LYS A 142 -17.52 21.51 -2.71
C LYS A 142 -16.33 21.10 -3.59
N ARG A 143 -15.19 20.78 -2.95
CA ARG A 143 -13.99 20.24 -3.60
C ARG A 143 -13.30 19.24 -2.68
N ILE A 144 -12.70 18.21 -3.27
CA ILE A 144 -11.91 17.20 -2.57
C ILE A 144 -10.49 17.12 -3.15
N THR A 145 -9.87 18.28 -3.37
CA THR A 145 -8.52 18.41 -3.94
C THR A 145 -7.43 18.51 -2.85
N GLY A 146 -7.73 18.05 -1.63
CA GLY A 146 -6.78 17.99 -0.53
C GLY A 146 -5.54 17.14 -0.86
N ARG A 147 -4.45 17.40 -0.14
CA ARG A 147 -3.19 16.65 -0.27
C ARG A 147 -2.91 15.77 0.94
N ASP A 148 -3.79 15.80 1.93
CA ASP A 148 -3.66 15.17 3.23
C ASP A 148 -4.53 13.91 3.37
N TYR A 149 -5.13 13.43 2.28
CA TYR A 149 -5.81 12.13 2.25
C TYR A 149 -4.76 11.03 2.11
N GLN A 150 -4.09 10.72 3.20
CA GLN A 150 -3.00 9.75 3.23
C GLN A 150 -3.07 8.90 4.50
N PHE A 151 -2.62 7.66 4.41
CA PHE A 151 -2.46 6.75 5.54
C PHE A 151 -1.07 6.11 5.51
N ALA A 152 -0.49 5.89 6.70
CA ALA A 152 0.83 5.32 6.86
C ALA A 152 0.77 3.86 7.30
N ILE A 153 1.75 3.06 6.88
CA ILE A 153 1.90 1.66 7.27
C ILE A 153 3.01 1.51 8.32
N TRP A 154 4.09 2.25 8.12
CA TRP A 154 5.28 2.19 8.97
C TRP A 154 5.03 2.76 10.36
N ARG A 155 5.43 2.02 11.39
CA ARG A 155 5.43 2.42 12.79
C ARG A 155 6.85 2.29 13.31
N ALA A 156 7.54 3.43 13.50
CA ALA A 156 8.95 3.44 13.87
C ALA A 156 9.28 2.62 15.13
N GLY A 157 8.40 2.63 16.14
CA GLY A 157 8.58 1.85 17.37
C GLY A 157 8.38 0.33 17.23
N GLU A 158 7.81 -0.15 16.12
CA GLU A 158 7.56 -1.57 15.85
C GLU A 158 8.45 -2.13 14.73
N ASP A 159 8.83 -1.28 13.76
CA ASP A 159 9.34 -1.77 12.48
C ASP A 159 10.86 -1.58 12.28
N ILE A 160 11.51 -0.75 13.09
CA ILE A 160 12.98 -0.56 13.05
C ILE A 160 13.72 -1.36 14.14
N ILE A 161 12.98 -2.04 15.01
CA ILE A 161 13.55 -2.79 16.14
C ILE A 161 14.25 -4.06 15.64
N LEU A 162 15.24 -4.54 16.39
CA LEU A 162 16.09 -5.66 15.99
C LEU A 162 15.33 -6.99 15.92
N GLU A 163 14.23 -7.11 16.65
CA GLU A 163 13.38 -8.30 16.71
C GLU A 163 12.41 -8.40 15.52
N GLN A 164 12.32 -7.35 14.70
CA GLN A 164 11.51 -7.34 13.49
C GLN A 164 12.33 -7.75 12.27
N ASP A 165 12.28 -9.04 11.93
CA ASP A 165 13.00 -9.61 10.78
C ASP A 165 12.35 -9.27 9.43
N ASP A 166 11.03 -9.05 9.41
CA ASP A 166 10.25 -8.80 8.21
C ASP A 166 9.39 -7.54 8.40
N PRO A 167 9.96 -6.31 8.35
CA PRO A 167 9.15 -5.11 8.50
C PRO A 167 8.28 -4.83 7.26
N PRO A 168 7.21 -4.02 7.36
CA PRO A 168 6.33 -3.71 6.24
C PRO A 168 7.08 -3.10 5.06
N CYS A 169 6.81 -3.62 3.86
CA CYS A 169 7.39 -3.10 2.62
C CYS A 169 6.63 -1.87 2.12
N TRP A 170 5.30 -1.89 2.19
CA TRP A 170 4.45 -0.72 1.94
C TRP A 170 4.62 0.31 3.06
N GLN A 171 4.73 1.59 2.71
CA GLN A 171 5.00 2.68 3.66
C GLN A 171 3.83 3.67 3.75
N LEU A 172 3.26 4.06 2.61
CA LEU A 172 2.26 5.12 2.51
C LEU A 172 1.26 4.81 1.39
N GLY A 173 -0.01 5.13 1.61
CA GLY A 173 -1.01 5.27 0.56
C GLY A 173 -1.56 6.69 0.54
N GLN A 174 -1.68 7.30 -0.64
CA GLN A 174 -2.21 8.65 -0.81
C GLN A 174 -3.29 8.70 -1.89
N LEU A 175 -4.41 9.38 -1.58
CA LEU A 175 -5.53 9.58 -2.48
C LEU A 175 -5.50 11.00 -3.04
N ARG A 176 -5.56 11.12 -4.37
CA ARG A 176 -5.51 12.40 -5.07
C ARG A 176 -6.67 12.49 -6.04
N PHE A 177 -7.55 13.47 -5.85
CA PHE A 177 -8.70 13.67 -6.72
C PHE A 177 -8.49 14.87 -7.62
N PHE A 178 -8.73 14.68 -8.91
CA PHE A 178 -8.81 15.75 -9.91
C PHE A 178 -10.17 15.71 -10.59
N GLN A 179 -10.51 16.76 -11.34
CA GLN A 179 -11.68 16.74 -12.22
C GLN A 179 -11.24 16.48 -13.66
N ASN A 180 -11.95 15.59 -14.36
CA ASN A 180 -11.79 15.45 -15.80
C ASN A 180 -12.48 16.62 -16.56
N LYS A 181 -12.45 16.60 -17.89
CA LYS A 181 -13.02 17.68 -18.72
C LYS A 181 -14.54 17.78 -18.58
N GLU A 182 -15.18 16.68 -18.20
CA GLU A 182 -16.61 16.54 -17.97
C GLU A 182 -17.01 16.96 -16.53
N GLY A 183 -16.04 17.25 -15.68
CA GLY A 183 -16.24 17.69 -14.29
C GLY A 183 -16.37 16.56 -13.27
N ASN A 184 -16.29 15.29 -13.69
CA ASN A 184 -16.31 14.14 -12.78
C ASN A 184 -15.01 14.05 -11.99
N PHE A 185 -15.10 13.60 -10.74
CA PHE A 185 -13.90 13.34 -9.94
C PHE A 185 -13.20 12.07 -10.41
N VAL A 186 -11.88 12.14 -10.54
CA VAL A 186 -11.00 11.03 -10.89
C VAL A 186 -10.02 10.82 -9.74
N MET A 187 -10.10 9.67 -9.09
CA MET A 187 -9.24 9.31 -7.97
C MET A 187 -7.97 8.63 -8.47
N ASN A 188 -6.83 9.27 -8.23
CA ASN A 188 -5.51 8.67 -8.40
C ASN A 188 -5.03 8.14 -7.05
N TYR A 189 -4.34 7.02 -7.10
CA TYR A 189 -3.85 6.33 -5.92
C TYR A 189 -2.36 6.12 -6.01
N GLU A 190 -1.64 6.70 -5.06
CA GLU A 190 -0.18 6.65 -5.00
C GLU A 190 0.24 5.80 -3.80
N THR A 191 1.23 4.93 -4.00
CA THR A 191 1.77 4.10 -2.93
C THR A 191 3.30 4.16 -2.91
N ASP A 192 3.86 4.27 -1.71
CA ASP A 192 5.29 4.25 -1.49
C ASP A 192 5.74 2.96 -0.83
N TRP A 193 6.80 2.36 -1.36
CA TRP A 193 7.34 1.10 -0.90
C TRP A 193 8.84 1.20 -0.67
N ARG A 194 9.33 0.69 0.47
CA ARG A 194 10.76 0.65 0.74
C ARG A 194 11.47 -0.45 -0.05
N SER A 195 10.77 -1.55 -0.35
CA SER A 195 11.34 -2.75 -0.97
C SER A 195 10.24 -3.66 -1.53
N ARG A 196 10.39 -4.23 -2.73
CA ARG A 196 9.46 -5.23 -3.29
C ARG A 196 10.16 -6.22 -4.22
N ASP A 197 9.75 -7.48 -4.09
CA ASP A 197 10.12 -8.55 -5.03
C ASP A 197 9.34 -8.37 -6.34
N LEU A 198 10.04 -7.98 -7.39
CA LEU A 198 9.44 -7.64 -8.68
C LEU A 198 8.90 -8.87 -9.42
N LEU A 199 9.58 -10.02 -9.31
CA LEU A 199 9.23 -11.20 -10.11
C LEU A 199 8.13 -12.01 -9.46
N LYS A 200 8.22 -12.22 -8.14
CA LYS A 200 7.36 -13.20 -7.45
C LYS A 200 6.25 -12.60 -6.61
N ALA A 201 6.21 -11.28 -6.41
CA ALA A 201 5.18 -10.65 -5.57
C ALA A 201 4.52 -9.42 -6.22
N TRP A 202 5.17 -8.74 -7.17
CA TRP A 202 4.72 -7.41 -7.57
C TRP A 202 3.35 -7.40 -8.28
N ASN A 203 3.12 -8.32 -9.23
CA ASN A 203 1.86 -8.38 -9.99
C ASN A 203 0.66 -8.70 -9.09
N GLU A 204 0.71 -9.81 -8.36
CA GLU A 204 -0.32 -10.25 -7.41
C GLU A 204 -0.59 -9.22 -6.30
N ASN A 205 0.44 -8.59 -5.74
CA ASN A 205 0.22 -7.55 -4.74
C ASN A 205 -0.50 -6.33 -5.33
N ASN A 206 -0.19 -5.94 -6.56
CA ASN A 206 -0.85 -4.82 -7.21
C ASN A 206 -2.28 -5.14 -7.64
N ILE A 207 -2.62 -6.40 -7.93
CA ILE A 207 -4.04 -6.80 -8.07
C ILE A 207 -4.78 -6.47 -6.77
N GLY A 208 -4.21 -6.78 -5.60
CA GLY A 208 -4.77 -6.41 -4.29
C GLY A 208 -4.90 -4.90 -4.08
N GLN A 209 -3.87 -4.12 -4.45
CA GLN A 209 -3.90 -2.65 -4.34
C GLN A 209 -4.95 -2.00 -5.24
N ILE A 210 -5.18 -2.55 -6.44
CA ILE A 210 -6.21 -2.07 -7.38
C ILE A 210 -7.61 -2.39 -6.85
N GLU A 211 -7.82 -3.57 -6.26
CA GLU A 211 -9.09 -3.87 -5.59
C GLU A 211 -9.31 -2.97 -4.36
N LEU A 212 -8.27 -2.64 -3.60
CA LEU A 212 -8.36 -1.64 -2.53
C LEU A 212 -8.72 -0.24 -3.07
N MET A 213 -8.07 0.19 -4.16
CA MET A 213 -8.36 1.46 -4.85
C MET A 213 -9.83 1.55 -5.27
N LYS A 214 -10.41 0.47 -5.79
CA LYS A 214 -11.83 0.40 -6.17
C LYS A 214 -12.76 0.61 -4.99
N LEU A 215 -12.46 -0.03 -3.85
CA LEU A 215 -13.24 0.15 -2.63
C LEU A 215 -13.14 1.57 -2.08
N LEU A 216 -11.94 2.16 -2.09
CA LEU A 216 -11.71 3.55 -1.65
C LEU A 216 -12.48 4.55 -2.52
N ALA A 217 -12.43 4.40 -3.86
CA ALA A 217 -13.18 5.25 -4.78
C ALA A 217 -14.70 5.12 -4.57
N SER A 218 -15.20 3.89 -4.43
CA SER A 218 -16.61 3.60 -4.17
C SER A 218 -17.08 4.22 -2.85
N LYS A 219 -16.28 4.09 -1.79
CA LYS A 219 -16.54 4.70 -0.48
C LYS A 219 -16.58 6.22 -0.57
N VAL A 220 -15.63 6.86 -1.25
CA VAL A 220 -15.62 8.32 -1.42
C VAL A 220 -16.79 8.79 -2.28
N SER A 221 -17.12 8.08 -3.36
CA SER A 221 -18.29 8.35 -4.19
C SER A 221 -19.58 8.35 -3.35
N ASN A 222 -19.72 7.39 -2.44
CA ASN A 222 -20.84 7.32 -1.49
C ASN A 222 -20.86 8.54 -0.55
N ILE A 223 -19.72 8.93 0.03
CA ILE A 223 -19.60 10.07 0.96
C ILE A 223 -20.06 11.38 0.30
N ILE A 224 -19.62 11.65 -0.93
CA ILE A 224 -19.89 12.92 -1.61
C ILE A 224 -21.17 12.89 -2.46
N SER A 225 -21.78 11.71 -2.62
CA SER A 225 -22.95 11.49 -3.49
C SER A 225 -22.72 11.94 -4.94
N GLN A 226 -21.51 11.70 -5.46
CA GLN A 226 -21.12 11.95 -6.86
C GLN A 226 -20.27 10.80 -7.38
N PRO A 227 -20.33 10.49 -8.68
CA PRO A 227 -19.44 9.51 -9.29
C PRO A 227 -17.97 9.88 -9.09
N VAL A 228 -17.18 8.89 -8.68
CA VAL A 228 -15.72 8.97 -8.63
C VAL A 228 -15.16 7.90 -9.55
N GLU A 229 -14.53 8.33 -10.64
CA GLU A 229 -13.84 7.47 -11.60
C GLU A 229 -12.45 7.08 -11.05
N LEU A 230 -11.94 5.95 -11.54
CA LEU A 230 -10.56 5.55 -11.24
C LEU A 230 -9.61 6.28 -12.20
N GLY A 231 -8.61 6.92 -11.63
CA GLY A 231 -7.46 7.46 -12.34
C GLY A 231 -6.31 6.47 -12.37
N SER A 232 -5.09 7.02 -12.42
CA SER A 232 -3.88 6.23 -12.42
C SER A 232 -3.56 5.64 -11.05
N TYR A 233 -2.95 4.47 -11.06
CA TYR A 233 -2.25 3.90 -9.91
C TYR A 233 -0.75 4.13 -10.09
N ILE A 234 -0.11 4.73 -9.09
CA ILE A 234 1.31 5.07 -9.10
C ILE A 234 2.00 4.31 -7.97
N ASP A 235 2.89 3.40 -8.33
CA ASP A 235 3.73 2.65 -7.41
C ASP A 235 5.14 3.25 -7.41
N HIS A 236 5.56 3.81 -6.29
CA HIS A 236 6.94 4.23 -6.08
C HIS A 236 7.64 3.23 -5.17
N SER A 237 8.64 2.54 -5.70
CA SER A 237 9.41 1.55 -4.98
C SER A 237 10.87 1.99 -4.90
N SER A 238 11.33 2.27 -3.67
CA SER A 238 12.73 2.64 -3.42
C SER A 238 13.70 1.51 -3.77
N SER A 239 13.29 0.25 -3.63
CA SER A 239 14.05 -0.96 -4.00
C SER A 239 13.09 -1.96 -4.66
N LEU A 240 12.89 -1.83 -5.96
CA LEU A 240 12.18 -2.82 -6.76
C LEU A 240 13.19 -3.76 -7.41
N HIS A 241 13.18 -5.03 -7.01
CA HIS A 241 14.33 -5.89 -7.25
C HIS A 241 13.98 -7.27 -7.81
N LEU A 242 14.95 -7.83 -8.55
CA LEU A 242 14.99 -9.22 -9.00
C LEU A 242 16.12 -9.92 -8.27
N TYR A 243 15.82 -10.98 -7.51
CA TYR A 243 16.86 -11.70 -6.76
C TYR A 243 17.84 -12.42 -7.70
N GLY A 244 19.11 -12.45 -7.30
CA GLY A 244 20.13 -13.25 -8.01
C GLY A 244 19.79 -14.75 -8.07
N LEU A 245 19.03 -15.24 -7.09
CA LEU A 245 18.47 -16.59 -7.07
C LEU A 245 17.69 -16.93 -8.35
N TYR A 246 17.03 -15.94 -8.97
CA TYR A 246 16.24 -16.16 -10.18
C TYR A 246 17.11 -16.36 -11.41
N VAL A 247 18.31 -15.75 -11.42
CA VAL A 247 19.35 -16.05 -12.42
C VAL A 247 19.81 -17.49 -12.24
N ASP A 248 20.11 -17.88 -11.00
CA ASP A 248 20.73 -19.17 -10.70
C ASP A 248 19.78 -20.37 -10.83
N ARG A 249 18.50 -20.22 -10.45
CA ARG A 249 17.53 -21.34 -10.35
C ARG A 249 16.40 -21.27 -11.34
N ASP A 250 15.92 -20.06 -11.65
CA ASP A 250 14.69 -19.86 -12.41
C ASP A 250 14.95 -19.52 -13.88
N ASN A 251 16.23 -19.47 -14.29
CA ASN A 251 16.68 -19.11 -15.63
C ASN A 251 16.10 -17.78 -16.13
N LEU A 252 16.16 -16.77 -15.25
CA LEU A 252 15.69 -15.41 -15.52
C LEU A 252 16.16 -14.86 -16.87
N PRO A 253 17.44 -15.01 -17.32
CA PRO A 253 17.85 -14.51 -18.63
C PRO A 253 17.00 -15.04 -19.79
N LYS A 254 16.73 -16.35 -19.81
CA LYS A 254 15.88 -16.98 -20.85
C LYS A 254 14.43 -16.52 -20.76
N GLN A 255 13.93 -16.29 -19.54
CA GLN A 255 12.60 -15.72 -19.34
C GLN A 255 12.51 -14.31 -19.92
N ILE A 256 13.52 -13.46 -19.68
CA ILE A 256 13.61 -12.10 -20.24
C ILE A 256 13.68 -12.14 -21.78
N GLU A 257 14.47 -13.02 -22.37
CA GLU A 257 14.52 -13.22 -23.83
C GLU A 257 13.14 -13.57 -24.42
N LYS A 258 12.41 -14.46 -23.74
CA LYS A 258 11.04 -14.83 -24.13
C LYS A 258 10.08 -13.64 -23.99
N MET A 259 10.19 -12.85 -22.92
CA MET A 259 9.38 -11.66 -22.72
C MET A 259 9.60 -10.64 -23.83
N LYS A 260 10.87 -10.32 -24.11
CA LYS A 260 11.26 -9.38 -25.18
C LYS A 260 10.80 -9.84 -26.58
N SER A 261 10.75 -11.14 -26.84
CA SER A 261 10.37 -11.67 -28.16
C SER A 261 8.87 -11.80 -28.38
N ARG A 262 8.06 -12.04 -27.33
CA ARG A 262 6.61 -12.29 -27.46
C ARG A 262 5.73 -11.09 -27.18
N GLY A 263 6.17 -10.12 -26.38
CA GLY A 263 5.31 -9.02 -25.90
C GLY A 263 4.44 -9.44 -24.72
N TYR A 264 3.72 -8.48 -24.13
CA TYR A 264 2.95 -8.72 -22.91
C TYR A 264 1.59 -9.34 -23.20
N GLU A 265 0.97 -9.00 -24.33
CA GLU A 265 -0.34 -9.48 -24.78
C GLU A 265 -0.35 -11.00 -24.87
N ASP A 266 0.75 -11.57 -25.35
CA ASP A 266 1.02 -13.00 -25.52
C ASP A 266 1.31 -13.75 -24.21
N LEU A 267 1.65 -13.00 -23.17
CA LEU A 267 2.15 -13.49 -21.88
C LEU A 267 1.28 -13.00 -20.71
N SER A 268 0.04 -12.62 -21.01
CA SER A 268 -0.91 -12.12 -20.03
C SER A 268 -2.30 -12.71 -20.26
N CYS A 269 -3.18 -12.54 -19.28
CA CYS A 269 -4.58 -12.89 -19.39
C CYS A 269 -5.44 -12.00 -18.50
N SER A 270 -6.76 -12.08 -18.68
CA SER A 270 -7.68 -11.41 -17.78
C SER A 270 -7.66 -12.04 -16.38
N THR A 271 -7.94 -11.27 -15.34
CA THR A 271 -8.09 -11.83 -13.99
C THR A 271 -9.16 -12.92 -13.92
N ASN A 272 -10.25 -12.78 -14.67
CA ASN A 272 -11.29 -13.81 -14.73
C ASN A 272 -10.78 -15.11 -15.37
N ASP A 273 -10.03 -15.01 -16.49
CA ASP A 273 -9.44 -16.19 -17.13
C ASP A 273 -8.39 -16.84 -16.23
N PHE A 274 -7.61 -16.05 -15.49
CA PHE A 274 -6.67 -16.59 -14.51
C PHE A 274 -7.42 -17.38 -13.42
N PHE A 275 -8.46 -16.81 -12.82
CA PHE A 275 -9.24 -17.50 -11.79
C PHE A 275 -9.92 -18.77 -12.32
N MET A 276 -10.55 -18.70 -13.49
CA MET A 276 -11.23 -19.84 -14.10
C MET A 276 -10.25 -20.93 -14.56
N ASN A 277 -9.19 -20.58 -15.27
CA ASN A 277 -8.30 -21.56 -15.91
C ASN A 277 -7.25 -22.12 -14.95
N VAL A 278 -6.80 -21.33 -13.96
CA VAL A 278 -5.81 -21.76 -12.97
C VAL A 278 -6.47 -22.21 -11.67
N GLY A 279 -7.46 -21.48 -11.19
CA GLY A 279 -8.18 -21.80 -9.95
C GLY A 279 -9.37 -22.74 -10.12
N GLY A 280 -9.84 -22.96 -11.35
CA GLY A 280 -11.05 -23.74 -11.63
C GLY A 280 -12.34 -23.09 -11.13
N LYS A 281 -12.31 -21.81 -10.73
CA LYS A 281 -13.41 -21.10 -10.05
C LYS A 281 -13.39 -19.63 -10.45
N ASN A 282 -14.57 -19.01 -10.51
CA ASN A 282 -14.64 -17.56 -10.65
C ASN A 282 -14.33 -16.86 -9.31
N LYS A 283 -14.28 -15.52 -9.32
CA LYS A 283 -14.05 -14.70 -8.10
C LYS A 283 -14.93 -15.14 -6.92
N LYS A 284 -16.24 -15.35 -7.13
CA LYS A 284 -17.16 -15.77 -6.06
C LYS A 284 -16.84 -17.17 -5.56
N GLY A 285 -16.54 -18.12 -6.44
CA GLY A 285 -16.13 -19.47 -6.05
C GLY A 285 -14.85 -19.48 -5.20
N LEU A 286 -13.89 -18.63 -5.54
CA LEU A 286 -12.67 -18.45 -4.74
C LEU A 286 -12.98 -17.81 -3.37
N MET A 287 -13.84 -16.80 -3.31
CA MET A 287 -14.30 -16.23 -2.03
C MET A 287 -14.99 -17.29 -1.14
N ARG A 288 -15.82 -18.17 -1.72
CA ARG A 288 -16.43 -19.28 -0.97
C ARG A 288 -15.39 -20.25 -0.42
N LEU A 289 -14.37 -20.57 -1.21
CA LEU A 289 -13.27 -21.42 -0.78
C LEU A 289 -12.52 -20.78 0.41
N VAL A 290 -12.16 -19.50 0.30
CA VAL A 290 -11.47 -18.78 1.39
C VAL A 290 -12.36 -18.71 2.65
N ALA A 291 -13.65 -18.41 2.52
CA ALA A 291 -14.57 -18.40 3.65
C ALA A 291 -14.69 -19.78 4.33
N ALA A 292 -14.73 -20.87 3.55
CA ALA A 292 -14.74 -22.23 4.08
C ALA A 292 -13.43 -22.58 4.81
N GLN A 293 -12.29 -22.12 4.32
CA GLN A 293 -11.00 -22.28 4.99
C GLN A 293 -10.98 -21.58 6.34
N MET A 294 -11.45 -20.33 6.40
CA MET A 294 -11.53 -19.55 7.64
C MET A 294 -12.50 -20.16 8.66
N ASP A 295 -13.66 -20.65 8.21
CA ASP A 295 -14.59 -21.35 9.11
C ASP A 295 -13.98 -22.66 9.64
N ALA A 296 -13.30 -23.43 8.79
CA ALA A 296 -12.62 -24.65 9.21
C ALA A 296 -11.49 -24.36 10.22
N GLU A 297 -10.71 -23.30 9.98
CA GLU A 297 -9.70 -22.81 10.91
C GLU A 297 -10.31 -22.46 12.27
N SER A 298 -11.40 -21.70 12.29
CA SER A 298 -12.07 -21.29 13.54
C SER A 298 -12.57 -22.48 14.36
N ARG A 299 -12.80 -23.64 13.71
CA ARG A 299 -13.20 -24.92 14.33
C ARG A 299 -12.00 -25.79 14.73
N GLY A 300 -10.77 -25.28 14.60
CA GLY A 300 -9.55 -25.98 15.00
C GLY A 300 -9.02 -26.97 13.96
N HIS A 301 -9.44 -26.86 12.69
CA HIS A 301 -8.93 -27.74 11.63
C HIS A 301 -7.58 -27.30 11.03
N GLY A 302 -7.01 -26.20 11.52
CA GLY A 302 -5.74 -25.64 11.05
C GLY A 302 -5.89 -24.62 9.91
N LEU A 303 -4.83 -23.87 9.64
CA LEU A 303 -4.81 -22.81 8.61
C LEU A 303 -4.88 -23.40 7.20
N ASN A 304 -5.46 -22.67 6.24
CA ASN A 304 -5.40 -22.95 4.80
C ASN A 304 -5.66 -24.41 4.41
N GLN A 305 -6.75 -24.99 4.91
CA GLN A 305 -7.10 -26.37 4.56
C GLN A 305 -7.33 -26.52 3.05
N PRO A 306 -6.76 -27.56 2.40
CA PRO A 306 -6.97 -27.76 0.98
C PRO A 306 -8.43 -28.14 0.70
N GLU A 307 -8.92 -27.81 -0.50
CA GLU A 307 -10.30 -28.07 -0.92
C GLU A 307 -10.74 -29.53 -0.70
N SER A 308 -9.86 -30.49 -0.97
CA SER A 308 -10.14 -31.92 -0.74
C SER A 308 -10.45 -32.23 0.72
N ARG A 309 -9.77 -31.57 1.65
CA ARG A 309 -9.97 -31.72 3.09
C ARG A 309 -11.24 -31.02 3.55
N LEU A 310 -11.54 -29.83 3.04
CA LEU A 310 -12.80 -29.15 3.32
C LEU A 310 -14.00 -30.00 2.89
N LYS A 311 -13.96 -30.63 1.70
CA LYS A 311 -15.02 -31.55 1.27
C LYS A 311 -15.18 -32.75 2.22
N GLN A 312 -14.08 -33.30 2.74
CA GLN A 312 -14.13 -34.37 3.76
C GLN A 312 -14.73 -33.91 5.10
N LEU A 313 -14.55 -32.64 5.44
CA LEU A 313 -15.14 -32.01 6.63
C LEU A 313 -16.63 -31.62 6.42
N GLY A 314 -17.18 -31.86 5.22
CA GLY A 314 -18.60 -31.65 4.92
C GLY A 314 -18.95 -30.30 4.30
N TYR A 315 -17.96 -29.51 3.86
CA TYR A 315 -18.19 -28.23 3.20
C TYR A 315 -18.68 -28.43 1.75
N ASP A 316 -19.83 -27.84 1.40
CA ASP A 316 -20.29 -27.67 0.02
C ASP A 316 -19.76 -26.34 -0.53
N LEU A 317 -18.59 -26.36 -1.16
CA LEU A 317 -17.90 -25.15 -1.62
C LEU A 317 -18.63 -24.41 -2.75
N ASP A 318 -19.57 -25.06 -3.44
CA ASP A 318 -20.36 -24.40 -4.48
C ASP A 318 -21.45 -23.52 -3.87
N LYS A 319 -21.87 -23.83 -2.63
CA LYS A 319 -22.95 -23.13 -1.92
C LYS A 319 -22.53 -22.46 -0.62
N PHE A 320 -21.32 -22.71 -0.12
CA PHE A 320 -20.83 -22.12 1.11
C PHE A 320 -20.94 -20.59 1.02
N GLU A 321 -21.48 -19.96 2.05
CA GLU A 321 -21.66 -18.51 2.06
C GLU A 321 -20.36 -17.84 2.50
N TYR A 322 -20.01 -16.75 1.82
CA TYR A 322 -18.96 -15.84 2.29
C TYR A 322 -19.61 -14.58 2.87
N PRO A 323 -18.93 -13.84 3.75
CA PRO A 323 -19.45 -12.60 4.32
C PRO A 323 -19.86 -11.61 3.23
N SER A 324 -21.12 -11.16 3.23
CA SER A 324 -21.63 -10.24 2.19
C SER A 324 -20.89 -8.91 2.13
N GLU A 325 -20.20 -8.52 3.21
CA GLU A 325 -19.35 -7.34 3.23
C GLU A 325 -18.18 -7.43 2.24
N TRP A 326 -17.74 -8.64 1.85
CA TRP A 326 -16.67 -8.84 0.84
C TRP A 326 -17.06 -8.38 -0.57
N ASP A 327 -18.34 -8.15 -0.83
CA ASP A 327 -18.83 -7.51 -2.06
C ASP A 327 -18.76 -5.97 -2.01
N SER A 328 -18.30 -5.38 -0.89
CA SER A 328 -18.26 -3.93 -0.64
C SER A 328 -17.04 -3.52 0.20
N TRP A 329 -17.07 -2.32 0.82
CA TRP A 329 -16.04 -1.93 1.79
C TRP A 329 -16.38 -2.45 3.19
N PRO A 330 -15.37 -2.68 4.06
CA PRO A 330 -15.60 -3.09 5.45
C PRO A 330 -16.42 -2.06 6.24
N LYS A 331 -17.35 -2.52 7.08
CA LYS A 331 -18.16 -1.63 7.94
C LYS A 331 -17.34 -0.78 8.90
N SER A 332 -16.12 -1.21 9.24
CA SER A 332 -15.20 -0.41 10.09
C SER A 332 -14.84 0.93 9.46
N TRP A 333 -14.96 1.08 8.14
CA TRP A 333 -14.72 2.33 7.42
C TRP A 333 -15.83 3.36 7.63
N ASP A 334 -17.00 2.91 8.08
CA ASP A 334 -18.15 3.76 8.44
C ASP A 334 -18.13 4.20 9.91
N ALA A 335 -17.13 3.74 10.69
CA ALA A 335 -17.01 4.11 12.09
C ALA A 335 -16.75 5.62 12.25
N THR A 336 -17.29 6.20 13.32
CA THR A 336 -16.88 7.54 13.75
C THR A 336 -15.41 7.50 14.14
N PRO A 337 -14.56 8.42 13.65
CA PRO A 337 -13.15 8.46 14.04
C PRO A 337 -13.02 8.60 15.56
N ASP A 338 -12.21 7.74 16.18
CA ASP A 338 -12.00 7.73 17.63
C ASP A 338 -10.91 8.74 18.01
N PRO A 339 -11.24 9.94 18.54
CA PRO A 339 -10.25 10.98 18.79
C PRO A 339 -9.22 10.59 19.85
N SER A 340 -9.47 9.55 20.65
CA SER A 340 -8.49 9.03 21.61
C SER A 340 -7.27 8.39 20.92
N LYS A 341 -7.41 8.00 19.65
CA LYS A 341 -6.34 7.43 18.81
C LYS A 341 -5.48 8.47 18.11
N LEU A 342 -5.89 9.74 18.10
CA LEU A 342 -5.04 10.82 17.61
C LEU A 342 -3.89 11.01 18.60
N ALA A 343 -2.65 10.85 18.12
CA ALA A 343 -1.45 11.07 18.92
C ALA A 343 -1.48 12.50 19.51
N ARG A 344 -1.81 12.58 20.81
CA ARG A 344 -1.95 13.82 21.60
C ARG A 344 -2.54 14.98 20.80
N VAL A 345 -3.85 14.94 20.55
CA VAL A 345 -4.58 16.20 20.30
C VAL A 345 -4.30 17.09 21.50
N TYR A 346 -3.72 18.26 21.26
CA TYR A 346 -3.58 19.31 22.25
C TYR A 346 -4.87 19.40 23.05
N LYS A 347 -4.84 19.02 24.33
CA LYS A 347 -5.97 19.17 25.24
C LYS A 347 -5.83 20.56 25.83
N PRO A 348 -6.60 21.56 25.36
CA PRO A 348 -6.42 22.95 25.78
C PRO A 348 -6.56 23.09 27.29
N GLU A 349 -7.40 22.24 27.89
CA GLU A 349 -7.66 22.18 29.33
C GLU A 349 -6.45 21.70 30.13
N GLU A 350 -5.72 20.70 29.63
CA GLU A 350 -4.48 20.24 30.27
C GLU A 350 -3.35 21.28 30.12
N ALA A 351 -3.29 21.96 28.97
CA ALA A 351 -2.33 23.05 28.74
C ALA A 351 -2.63 24.28 29.62
N LEU A 352 -3.90 24.63 29.84
CA LEU A 352 -4.32 25.70 30.76
C LEU A 352 -4.05 25.33 32.22
N VAL A 353 -4.24 24.07 32.60
CA VAL A 353 -3.89 23.58 33.95
C VAL A 353 -2.37 23.65 34.17
N GLU A 354 -1.57 23.25 33.19
CA GLU A 354 -0.11 23.31 33.26
C GLU A 354 0.40 24.76 33.30
N ALA A 355 -0.14 25.64 32.44
CA ALA A 355 0.14 27.08 32.46
C ALA A 355 -0.28 27.71 33.80
N GLY A 356 -1.40 27.29 34.38
CA GLY A 356 -1.87 27.76 35.68
C GLY A 356 -0.93 27.39 36.82
N LYS A 357 -0.37 26.18 36.80
CA LYS A 357 0.67 25.76 37.75
C LYS A 357 1.94 26.59 37.62
N ILE A 358 2.37 26.89 36.40
CA ILE A 358 3.60 27.67 36.14
C ILE A 358 3.42 29.13 36.56
N LEU A 359 2.25 29.71 36.29
CA LEU A 359 1.95 31.12 36.54
C LEU A 359 1.35 31.38 37.93
N GLY A 360 1.07 30.32 38.71
CA GLY A 360 0.40 30.42 40.01
C GLY A 360 -1.05 30.90 39.91
N MET A 361 -1.70 30.67 38.78
CA MET A 361 -3.04 31.15 38.44
C MET A 361 -4.03 29.98 38.33
N SER A 362 -5.29 30.20 38.69
CA SER A 362 -6.33 29.19 38.46
C SER A 362 -6.72 29.15 36.98
N VAL A 363 -7.30 28.03 36.53
CA VAL A 363 -7.82 27.88 35.15
C VAL A 363 -8.87 28.96 34.83
N ASN A 364 -9.64 29.40 35.82
CA ASN A 364 -10.60 30.49 35.66
C ASN A 364 -9.90 31.84 35.45
N ASP A 365 -8.79 32.10 36.14
CA ASP A 365 -8.02 33.33 35.95
C ASP A 365 -7.41 33.39 34.55
N LEU A 366 -6.91 32.25 34.04
CA LEU A 366 -6.38 32.14 32.68
C LEU A 366 -7.45 32.29 31.60
N ASN A 367 -8.67 31.78 31.82
CA ASN A 367 -9.79 32.00 30.92
C ASN A 367 -10.23 33.47 30.88
N ILE A 368 -10.19 34.18 32.02
CA ILE A 368 -10.45 35.63 32.06
C ILE A 368 -9.37 36.41 31.31
N VAL A 369 -8.10 35.99 31.40
CA VAL A 369 -7.00 36.58 30.62
C VAL A 369 -7.17 36.31 29.11
N SER A 370 -7.60 35.11 28.70
CA SER A 370 -7.82 34.79 27.29
C SER A 370 -9.05 35.50 26.70
N GLU A 371 -10.13 35.65 27.47
CA GLU A 371 -11.31 36.40 27.04
C GLU A 371 -11.07 37.91 26.98
N SER A 372 -10.28 38.46 27.90
CA SER A 372 -9.85 39.87 27.84
C SER A 372 -8.86 40.11 26.70
N TYR A 373 -8.01 39.14 26.37
CA TYR A 373 -7.16 39.13 25.17
C TYR A 373 -7.98 39.20 23.87
N HIS A 374 -9.07 38.43 23.77
CA HIS A 374 -9.93 38.46 22.58
C HIS A 374 -10.80 39.73 22.47
N LYS A 375 -10.99 40.47 23.57
CA LYS A 375 -11.79 41.70 23.62
C LYS A 375 -10.96 43.00 23.59
N SER A 376 -9.62 42.92 23.55
CA SER A 376 -8.77 44.12 23.41
C SER A 376 -8.87 44.73 22.00
N PRO A 377 -9.13 46.05 21.86
CA PRO A 377 -9.21 46.72 20.55
C PRO A 377 -7.85 46.95 19.88
N ASP A 378 -6.74 46.81 20.62
CA ASP A 378 -5.39 46.98 20.08
C ASP A 378 -4.72 45.63 19.85
N LYS A 379 -4.92 45.07 18.65
CA LYS A 379 -4.19 43.90 18.15
C LYS A 379 -2.86 44.26 17.48
N SER A 380 -2.50 45.54 17.41
CA SER A 380 -1.39 46.03 16.58
C SER A 380 -0.04 46.08 17.30
N SER A 381 -0.02 46.01 18.63
CA SER A 381 1.23 46.13 19.40
C SER A 381 2.01 44.83 19.62
N TRP A 382 1.51 43.67 19.19
CA TRP A 382 2.20 42.37 19.38
C TRP A 382 2.52 41.57 18.10
N LEU A 383 2.04 41.99 16.92
CA LEU A 383 2.54 41.48 15.62
C LEU A 383 3.99 41.92 15.33
N LEU A 384 4.47 42.94 16.03
CA LEU A 384 5.83 43.49 15.93
C LEU A 384 6.97 42.57 16.40
N HIS A 385 6.68 41.37 16.93
CA HIS A 385 7.73 40.37 17.21
C HIS A 385 7.71 39.13 16.31
N HIS A 386 6.81 39.04 15.33
CA HIS A 386 6.87 38.02 14.26
C HIS A 386 6.77 38.60 12.84
N GLU A 387 6.55 39.91 12.67
CA GLU A 387 6.59 40.60 11.36
C GLU A 387 8.01 41.01 10.90
N HIS A 388 9.07 40.66 11.62
CA HIS A 388 10.45 40.91 11.18
C HIS A 388 11.08 39.77 10.35
N LEU A 389 10.30 38.74 9.96
CA LEU A 389 10.78 37.60 9.17
C LEU A 389 9.94 37.28 7.92
N MET A 390 9.00 38.13 7.53
CA MET A 390 8.25 37.99 6.27
C MET A 390 8.01 39.34 5.60
N GLN A 391 9.09 40.05 5.29
CA GLN A 391 9.07 41.06 4.23
C GLN A 391 9.92 40.54 3.07
N ASP A 392 9.40 39.55 2.36
CA ASP A 392 9.89 39.22 1.02
C ASP A 392 8.76 39.46 0.02
N ASP A 393 9.12 40.18 -1.04
CA ASP A 393 8.30 40.74 -2.11
C ASP A 393 7.50 39.64 -2.85
N PRO A 394 6.16 39.76 -3.01
CA PRO A 394 5.34 38.81 -3.75
C PRO A 394 5.78 38.56 -5.19
N ASP A 395 6.57 39.47 -5.79
CA ASP A 395 7.02 39.35 -7.18
C ASP A 395 8.25 38.44 -7.39
N GLU A 396 8.86 37.91 -6.31
CA GLU A 396 10.01 37.00 -6.41
C GLU A 396 9.62 35.52 -6.64
N TRP A 397 8.34 35.18 -6.49
CA TRP A 397 7.84 33.79 -6.63
C TRP A 397 7.51 33.36 -8.06
N MET A 398 7.68 34.23 -9.05
CA MET A 398 7.32 34.00 -10.46
C MET A 398 8.51 34.14 -11.43
N ARG A 399 9.72 33.71 -11.03
CA ARG A 399 10.87 33.55 -11.94
C ARG A 399 11.46 32.14 -11.92
#